data_AF-A0A1I1ZQL6-F1
#
_entry.id   AF-A0A1I1ZQL6-F1
#
_cell.length_a   1.000
_cell.length_b   1.000
_cell.length_c   1.000
_cell.angle_alpha   90.00
_cell.angle_beta   90.00
_cell.angle_gamma   90.00
#
_symmetry.space_group_name_H-M   'P 1'
#
loop_
_entity.id
_entity.type
_entity.pdbx_description
1 polymer ?
#
loop_
_entity_poly.entity_id
_entity_poly.type
_entity_poly.pdbx_seq_one_letter_code
_entity_poly.pdbx_strand_id
1 'polypeptide(L)'
;MRSLIERVKFAGMEDEFGEILVPTEEVVEMRNGQKRKSERKFFPGYVLVQMEMNEATWHLIKDTPRVMGFIGGTADKPAPITEKEADAILRRVADSGDKPKPKTLFEPGEMVRVIDGPFADFSGVVEEVNYEKSRIQVAVTIFGRATPVELEFSQVEKS
;
A
#
# COMPACT_ATOMS: atom_id res chain seq x y z
N MET A 1 1.44 -10.76 13.90
CA MET A 1 2.06 -9.61 14.59
C MET A 1 2.22 -9.83 16.09
N ARG A 2 1.15 -10.19 16.83
CA ARG A 2 1.28 -10.58 18.25
C ARG A 2 2.40 -11.58 18.50
N SER A 3 2.53 -12.57 17.62
CA SER A 3 3.59 -13.59 17.67
C SER A 3 5.03 -13.07 17.61
N LEU A 4 5.35 -11.94 16.96
CA LEU A 4 6.74 -11.45 16.92
C LEU A 4 7.05 -10.66 18.19
N ILE A 5 6.17 -9.72 18.56
CA ILE A 5 6.30 -8.91 19.77
C ILE A 5 6.35 -9.82 21.02
N GLU A 6 5.49 -10.83 21.09
CA GLU A 6 5.51 -11.81 22.19
C GLU A 6 6.82 -12.60 22.22
N ARG A 7 7.38 -12.98 21.07
CA ARG A 7 8.67 -13.70 21.02
C ARG A 7 9.84 -12.84 21.46
N VAL A 8 9.88 -11.57 21.04
CA VAL A 8 10.89 -10.60 21.50
C VAL A 8 10.85 -10.49 23.02
N LYS A 9 9.64 -10.39 23.61
CA LYS A 9 9.44 -10.38 25.06
C LYS A 9 9.91 -11.66 25.74
N PHE A 10 9.52 -12.82 25.21
CA PHE A 10 9.93 -14.11 25.77
C PHE A 10 11.44 -14.35 25.68
N ALA A 11 12.09 -13.82 24.65
CA ALA A 11 13.55 -13.90 24.48
C ALA A 11 14.32 -12.88 25.33
N GLY A 12 13.64 -11.93 25.97
CA GLY A 12 14.27 -10.86 26.74
C GLY A 12 15.06 -9.87 25.88
N MET A 13 14.74 -9.75 24.60
CA MET A 13 15.46 -8.92 23.62
C MET A 13 14.76 -7.57 23.38
N GLU A 14 13.96 -7.09 24.33
CA GLU A 14 13.20 -5.84 24.16
C GLU A 14 14.10 -4.62 23.91
N ASP A 15 15.34 -4.64 24.41
CA ASP A 15 16.31 -3.55 24.21
C ASP A 15 16.94 -3.56 22.80
N GLU A 16 16.89 -4.69 22.10
CA GLU A 16 17.48 -4.87 20.76
C GLU A 16 16.46 -4.63 19.64
N PHE A 17 15.17 -4.51 19.99
CA PHE A 17 14.07 -4.26 19.06
C PHE A 17 13.36 -2.96 19.42
N GLY A 18 13.34 -2.02 18.47
CA GLY A 18 12.55 -0.79 18.54
C GLY A 18 11.14 -1.01 18.01
N GLU A 19 10.68 -0.08 17.15
CA GLU A 19 9.33 -0.14 16.61
C GLU A 19 9.12 -1.27 15.59
N ILE A 20 8.01 -2.00 15.75
CA ILE A 20 7.53 -3.01 14.82
C ILE A 20 6.20 -2.54 14.25
N LEU A 21 6.16 -2.19 12.96
CA LEU A 21 4.95 -1.68 12.31
C LEU A 21 4.49 -2.51 11.11
N VAL A 22 3.18 -2.64 10.95
CA VAL A 22 2.61 -2.98 9.63
C VAL A 22 2.38 -1.67 8.88
N PRO A 23 2.85 -1.56 7.63
CA PRO A 23 2.50 -0.42 6.78
C PRO A 23 1.01 -0.47 6.41
N THR A 24 0.18 0.20 7.21
CA THR A 24 -1.27 0.39 7.01
C THR A 24 -1.59 1.86 6.76
N GLU A 25 -2.48 2.12 5.81
CA GLU A 25 -3.05 3.44 5.52
C GLU A 25 -4.52 3.48 5.98
N GLU A 26 -4.95 4.61 6.54
CA GLU A 26 -6.39 4.88 6.75
C GLU A 26 -7.05 5.21 5.41
N VAL A 27 -8.06 4.42 5.03
CA VAL A 27 -8.91 4.68 3.87
C VAL A 27 -10.34 4.91 4.32
N VAL A 28 -10.99 5.93 3.75
CA VAL A 28 -12.40 6.20 4.00
C VAL A 28 -13.24 5.42 3.00
N GLU A 29 -13.99 4.45 3.49
CA GLU A 29 -14.95 3.68 2.70
C GLU A 29 -16.35 4.27 2.88
N MET A 30 -17.11 4.37 1.79
CA MET A 30 -18.53 4.70 1.85
C MET A 30 -19.31 3.38 1.91
N ARG A 31 -19.89 3.06 3.07
CA ARG A 31 -20.71 1.85 3.25
C ARG A 31 -22.09 2.26 3.74
N ASN A 32 -23.14 1.88 3.00
CA ASN A 32 -24.53 2.29 3.27
C ASN A 32 -24.71 3.82 3.33
N GLY A 33 -24.01 4.59 2.49
CA GLY A 33 -24.09 6.04 2.45
C GLY A 33 -23.35 6.78 3.59
N GLN A 34 -22.72 6.06 4.53
CA GLN A 34 -21.90 6.66 5.59
C GLN A 34 -20.41 6.47 5.31
N LYS A 35 -19.63 7.54 5.54
CA LYS A 35 -18.17 7.50 5.51
C LYS A 35 -17.65 6.77 6.75
N ARG A 36 -16.95 5.66 6.56
CA ARG A 36 -16.29 4.90 7.62
C ARG A 36 -14.78 4.88 7.37
N LYS A 37 -14.00 5.24 8.38
CA LYS A 37 -12.56 5.01 8.38
C LYS A 37 -12.28 3.50 8.50
N SER A 38 -11.45 2.98 7.62
CA SER A 38 -11.00 1.59 7.60
C SER A 38 -9.50 1.55 7.33
N GLU A 39 -8.82 0.51 7.77
CA GLU A 39 -7.38 0.36 7.55
C GLU A 39 -7.13 -0.54 6.34
N ARG A 40 -6.21 -0.12 5.47
CA ARG A 40 -5.73 -0.92 4.34
C ARG A 40 -4.23 -1.12 4.46
N LYS A 41 -3.75 -2.34 4.23
CA LYS A 41 -2.31 -2.64 4.15
C LYS A 41 -1.81 -2.29 2.75
N PHE A 42 -0.87 -1.36 2.63
CA PHE A 42 -0.30 -1.00 1.33
C PHE A 42 0.95 -1.82 0.95
N PHE A 43 1.56 -2.52 1.93
CA PHE A 43 2.46 -3.64 1.66
C PHE A 43 1.95 -4.92 2.34
N PRO A 44 0.98 -5.62 1.73
CA PRO A 44 0.47 -6.87 2.30
C PRO A 44 1.58 -7.92 2.36
N GLY A 45 1.83 -8.44 3.56
CA GLY A 45 2.87 -9.46 3.79
C GLY A 45 4.21 -8.92 4.29
N TYR A 46 4.37 -7.60 4.39
CA TYR A 46 5.60 -6.97 4.90
C TYR A 46 5.37 -6.37 6.29
N VAL A 47 6.43 -6.36 7.09
CA VAL A 47 6.49 -5.75 8.43
C VAL A 47 7.79 -4.97 8.47
N LEU A 48 7.75 -3.71 8.92
CA LEU A 48 8.97 -2.97 9.21
C LEU A 48 9.34 -3.22 10.67
N VAL A 49 10.62 -3.47 10.90
CA VAL A 49 11.19 -3.75 12.21
C VAL A 49 12.42 -2.87 12.35
N GLN A 50 12.41 -2.00 13.35
CA GLN A 50 13.60 -1.34 13.83
C GLN A 50 14.27 -2.29 14.82
N MET A 51 15.50 -2.71 14.56
CA MET A 51 16.26 -3.59 15.46
C MET A 51 17.75 -3.44 15.23
N GLU A 52 18.53 -3.83 16.23
CA GLU A 52 19.96 -4.03 16.07
C GLU A 52 20.21 -5.36 15.34
N MET A 53 21.02 -5.32 14.28
CA MET A 53 21.33 -6.51 13.48
C MET A 53 22.47 -7.31 14.12
N ASN A 54 22.14 -8.44 14.74
CA ASN A 54 23.10 -9.41 15.25
C ASN A 54 22.59 -10.85 15.01
N GLU A 55 23.39 -11.84 15.36
CA GLU A 55 23.07 -13.26 15.13
C GLU A 55 21.79 -13.69 15.87
N ALA A 56 21.59 -13.22 17.10
CA ALA A 56 20.46 -13.58 17.93
C ALA A 56 19.15 -12.97 17.43
N THR A 57 19.14 -11.67 17.09
CA THR A 57 17.96 -10.98 16.53
C THR A 57 17.61 -11.53 15.15
N TRP A 58 18.61 -11.89 14.34
CA TRP A 58 18.42 -12.53 13.03
C TRP A 58 17.74 -13.89 13.16
N HIS A 59 18.23 -14.76 14.06
CA HIS A 59 17.63 -16.06 14.31
C HIS A 59 16.20 -15.94 14.84
N LEU A 60 15.94 -15.00 15.76
CA LEU A 60 14.61 -14.78 16.31
C LEU A 60 13.58 -14.46 15.22
N ILE A 61 13.93 -13.60 14.26
CA ILE A 61 13.05 -13.24 13.14
C ILE A 61 12.83 -14.43 12.20
N LYS A 62 13.88 -15.18 11.86
CA LYS A 62 13.76 -16.36 10.99
C LYS A 62 12.92 -17.48 11.60
N ASP A 63 13.02 -17.66 12.91
CA ASP A 63 12.26 -18.68 13.64
C ASP A 63 10.81 -18.24 13.93
N THR A 64 10.45 -17.00 13.60
CA THR A 64 9.10 -16.50 13.80
C THR A 64 8.15 -17.12 12.75
N PRO A 65 7.06 -17.80 13.19
CA PRO A 65 6.13 -18.41 12.26
C PRO A 65 5.52 -17.39 11.29
N ARG A 66 5.39 -17.79 10.01
CA ARG A 66 4.84 -16.96 8.92
C ARG A 66 5.72 -15.77 8.51
N VAL A 67 6.96 -15.73 8.99
CA VAL A 67 8.00 -14.83 8.46
C VAL A 67 8.85 -15.66 7.50
N MET A 68 8.94 -15.24 6.24
CA MET A 68 9.75 -15.94 5.23
C MET A 68 11.22 -15.54 5.31
N GLY A 69 11.51 -14.33 5.79
CA GLY A 69 12.85 -13.80 5.92
C GLY A 69 12.89 -12.30 5.74
N PHE A 70 14.10 -11.77 5.70
CA PHE A 70 14.36 -10.36 5.42
C PHE A 70 14.38 -10.10 3.91
N ILE A 71 14.20 -8.83 3.55
CA ILE A 71 14.18 -8.36 2.17
C ILE A 71 15.40 -7.49 1.94
N GLY A 72 16.02 -7.63 0.76
CA GLY A 72 17.22 -6.88 0.36
C GLY A 72 18.52 -7.60 0.68
N GLY A 73 19.61 -7.20 0.01
CA GLY A 73 20.93 -7.82 0.19
C GLY A 73 20.99 -9.29 -0.26
N THR A 74 21.58 -10.14 0.57
CA THR A 74 21.60 -11.61 0.38
C THR A 74 20.82 -12.30 1.51
N ALA A 75 20.46 -13.57 1.33
CA ALA A 75 19.67 -14.33 2.32
C ALA A 75 20.30 -14.35 3.73
N ASP A 76 21.62 -14.19 3.82
CA ASP A 76 22.40 -14.19 5.07
C ASP A 76 22.79 -12.79 5.54
N LYS A 77 22.65 -11.76 4.68
CA LYS A 77 22.95 -10.36 5.01
C LYS A 77 21.87 -9.44 4.43
N PRO A 78 20.78 -9.21 5.18
CA PRO A 78 19.78 -8.26 4.75
C PRO A 78 20.35 -6.85 4.66
N ALA A 79 19.93 -6.12 3.63
CA ALA A 79 20.29 -4.71 3.51
C ALA A 79 19.36 -3.88 4.41
N PRO A 80 19.89 -3.07 5.34
CA PRO A 80 19.07 -2.15 6.10
C PRO A 80 18.49 -1.08 5.16
N ILE A 81 17.24 -0.70 5.40
CA ILE A 81 16.69 0.51 4.79
C ILE A 81 17.31 1.74 5.46
N THR A 82 17.48 2.81 4.71
CA THR A 82 17.97 4.07 5.25
C THR A 82 16.90 4.74 6.12
N GLU A 83 17.30 5.54 7.11
CA GLU A 83 16.35 6.33 7.91
C GLU A 83 15.43 7.19 7.04
N LYS A 84 15.95 7.74 5.93
CA LYS A 84 15.15 8.52 4.97
C LYS A 84 14.03 7.70 4.32
N GLU A 85 14.31 6.44 3.97
CA GLU A 85 13.32 5.54 3.40
C GLU A 85 12.29 5.09 4.45
N ALA A 86 12.75 4.80 5.66
CA ALA A 86 11.88 4.49 6.79
C ALA A 86 10.93 5.66 7.09
N ASP A 87 11.48 6.88 7.18
CA ASP A 87 10.71 8.12 7.40
C ASP A 87 9.71 8.37 6.27
N ALA A 88 10.07 8.12 5.01
CA ALA A 88 9.14 8.26 3.90
C ALA A 88 7.95 7.28 4.00
N ILE A 89 8.20 6.05 4.43
CA ILE A 89 7.16 5.03 4.65
C ILE A 89 6.29 5.42 5.86
N LEU A 90 6.90 5.87 6.96
CA LEU A 90 6.21 6.32 8.17
C LEU A 90 5.36 7.57 7.93
N ARG A 91 5.89 8.56 7.21
CA ARG A 91 5.13 9.75 6.78
C ARG A 91 3.95 9.36 5.92
N ARG A 92 4.08 8.38 5.02
CA ARG A 92 2.96 7.89 4.21
C ARG A 92 1.87 7.23 5.07
N VAL A 93 2.25 6.54 6.14
CA VAL A 93 1.31 6.01 7.15
C VAL A 93 0.62 7.16 7.90
N ALA A 94 1.37 8.17 8.36
CA ALA A 94 0.85 9.29 9.15
C ALA A 94 0.00 10.30 8.34
N ASP A 95 0.44 10.65 7.13
CA ASP A 95 -0.22 11.59 6.21
C ASP A 95 -1.54 11.03 5.63
N SER A 96 -1.86 9.76 5.92
CA SER A 96 -3.16 9.15 5.56
C SER A 96 -4.34 9.76 6.34
N GLY A 97 -4.08 10.60 7.35
CA GLY A 97 -5.11 11.25 8.17
C GLY A 97 -5.85 12.40 7.49
N ASP A 98 -5.22 13.15 6.57
CA ASP A 98 -5.76 14.43 6.09
C ASP A 98 -6.46 14.37 4.71
N LYS A 99 -6.16 13.38 3.87
CA LYS A 99 -6.87 13.19 2.59
C LYS A 99 -7.02 11.70 2.30
N PRO A 100 -8.25 11.14 2.37
CA PRO A 100 -8.46 9.73 2.10
C PRO A 100 -8.02 9.39 0.68
N LYS A 101 -6.97 8.55 0.56
CA LYS A 101 -6.54 8.03 -0.72
C LYS A 101 -7.54 6.97 -1.19
N PRO A 102 -8.03 7.04 -2.43
CA PRO A 102 -8.95 6.04 -2.96
C PRO A 102 -8.29 4.66 -2.96
N LYS A 103 -9.07 3.64 -2.57
CA LYS A 103 -8.63 2.23 -2.49
C LYS A 103 -8.15 1.67 -3.84
N THR A 104 -8.65 2.23 -4.94
CA THR A 104 -8.29 1.81 -6.29
C THR A 104 -7.11 2.64 -6.79
N LEU A 105 -5.93 2.03 -6.86
CA LEU A 105 -4.75 2.59 -7.52
C LEU A 105 -4.86 2.23 -9.00
N PHE A 106 -4.77 3.22 -9.88
CA PHE A 106 -4.79 3.03 -11.33
C PHE A 106 -3.37 3.22 -11.88
N GLU A 107 -2.97 2.40 -12.83
CA GLU A 107 -1.68 2.51 -13.50
C GLU A 107 -1.88 2.81 -15.00
N PRO A 108 -1.05 3.66 -15.62
CA PRO A 108 -1.03 3.82 -17.07
C PRO A 108 -0.89 2.48 -17.78
N GLY A 109 -1.74 2.24 -18.79
CA GLY A 109 -1.82 0.98 -19.52
C GLY A 109 -2.87 -0.01 -18.98
N GLU A 110 -3.47 0.24 -17.82
CA GLU A 110 -4.56 -0.60 -17.32
C GLU A 110 -5.86 -0.41 -18.11
N MET A 111 -6.63 -1.49 -18.26
CA MET A 111 -8.01 -1.39 -18.75
C MET A 111 -8.97 -1.05 -17.61
N VAL A 112 -9.79 -0.05 -17.85
CA VAL A 112 -10.83 0.40 -16.93
C VAL A 112 -12.17 0.48 -17.65
N ARG A 113 -13.24 0.23 -16.89
CA ARG A 113 -14.62 0.45 -17.33
C ARG A 113 -15.15 1.71 -16.66
N VAL A 114 -15.81 2.55 -17.43
CA VAL A 114 -16.52 3.72 -16.91
C VAL A 114 -17.87 3.27 -16.35
N ILE A 115 -18.15 3.61 -15.11
CA ILE A 115 -19.35 3.20 -14.37
C ILE A 115 -20.33 4.35 -14.11
N ASP A 116 -19.93 5.59 -14.38
CA ASP A 116 -20.76 6.78 -14.14
C ASP A 116 -20.49 7.89 -15.19
N GLY A 117 -21.47 8.76 -15.39
CA GLY A 117 -21.42 9.87 -16.35
C GLY A 117 -21.80 9.52 -17.80
N PRO A 118 -21.63 10.45 -18.75
CA PRO A 118 -22.09 10.30 -20.13
C PRO A 118 -21.34 9.23 -20.94
N PHE A 119 -20.25 8.70 -20.38
CA PHE A 119 -19.44 7.62 -20.96
C PHE A 119 -19.58 6.30 -20.20
N ALA A 120 -20.60 6.16 -19.34
CA ALA A 120 -20.88 4.91 -18.64
C ALA A 120 -20.99 3.72 -19.62
N ASP A 121 -20.58 2.55 -19.15
CA ASP A 121 -20.50 1.29 -19.89
C ASP A 121 -19.41 1.19 -20.97
N PHE A 122 -18.72 2.29 -21.29
CA PHE A 122 -17.55 2.21 -22.17
C PHE A 122 -16.31 1.71 -21.41
N SER A 123 -15.43 1.02 -22.14
CA SER A 123 -14.12 0.60 -21.65
C SER A 123 -13.02 1.39 -22.33
N GLY A 124 -11.92 1.60 -21.61
CA GLY A 124 -10.78 2.36 -22.11
C GLY A 124 -9.49 1.97 -21.41
N VAL A 125 -8.39 2.50 -21.95
CA VAL A 125 -7.04 2.30 -21.40
C VAL A 125 -6.64 3.57 -20.66
N VAL A 126 -6.10 3.41 -19.45
CA VAL A 126 -5.55 4.53 -18.67
C VAL A 126 -4.31 5.07 -19.38
N GLU A 127 -4.28 6.35 -19.70
CA GLU A 127 -3.10 7.02 -20.26
C GLU A 127 -2.26 7.68 -19.17
N GLU A 128 -2.92 8.42 -18.27
CA GLU A 128 -2.25 9.19 -17.22
C GLU A 128 -3.11 9.23 -15.95
N VAL A 129 -2.46 9.26 -14.79
CA VAL A 129 -3.14 9.25 -13.49
C VAL A 129 -2.65 10.42 -12.64
N ASN A 130 -3.56 11.33 -12.31
CA ASN A 130 -3.29 12.45 -11.43
C ASN A 130 -3.86 12.19 -10.02
N TYR A 131 -3.01 11.65 -9.15
CA TYR A 131 -3.37 11.35 -7.77
C TYR A 131 -3.63 12.58 -6.90
N GLU A 132 -2.98 13.71 -7.18
CA GLU A 132 -3.17 14.95 -6.41
C GLU A 132 -4.57 15.54 -6.62
N LYS A 133 -5.07 15.45 -7.85
CA LYS A 133 -6.39 15.95 -8.26
C LYS A 133 -7.48 14.88 -8.25
N SER A 134 -7.13 13.62 -7.94
CA SER A 134 -8.03 12.46 -8.03
C SER A 134 -8.70 12.31 -9.40
N ARG A 135 -7.93 12.58 -10.47
CA ARG A 135 -8.37 12.54 -11.87
C ARG A 135 -7.56 11.50 -12.65
N ILE A 136 -8.18 10.90 -13.65
CA ILE A 136 -7.57 9.92 -14.54
C ILE A 136 -7.88 10.27 -15.99
N GLN A 137 -6.87 10.21 -16.86
CA GLN A 137 -7.05 10.33 -18.29
C GLN A 137 -7.19 8.93 -18.88
N VAL A 138 -8.31 8.66 -19.53
CA VAL A 138 -8.65 7.35 -20.10
C VAL A 138 -8.92 7.51 -21.59
N ALA A 139 -8.25 6.72 -22.42
CA ALA A 139 -8.56 6.57 -23.82
C ALA A 139 -9.77 5.63 -23.97
N VAL A 140 -10.97 6.19 -23.97
CA VAL A 140 -12.23 5.44 -24.09
C VAL A 140 -12.45 5.06 -25.55
N THR A 141 -12.79 3.79 -25.80
CA THR A 141 -13.06 3.32 -27.17
C THR A 141 -14.53 3.51 -27.50
N ILE A 142 -14.83 4.47 -28.38
CA ILE A 142 -16.19 4.79 -28.82
C ILE A 142 -16.25 4.58 -30.34
N PHE A 143 -17.14 3.70 -30.81
CA PHE A 143 -17.28 3.36 -32.24
C PHE A 143 -15.96 2.97 -32.94
N GLY A 144 -15.09 2.25 -32.23
CA GLY A 144 -13.79 1.82 -32.75
C GLY A 144 -12.72 2.93 -32.85
N ARG A 145 -12.97 4.10 -32.23
CA ARG A 145 -12.00 5.19 -32.12
C ARG A 145 -11.66 5.44 -30.66
N ALA A 146 -10.36 5.59 -30.36
CA ALA A 146 -9.90 5.99 -29.04
C ALA A 146 -10.09 7.50 -28.87
N THR A 147 -10.86 7.89 -27.85
CA THR A 147 -11.09 9.30 -27.49
C THR A 147 -10.58 9.51 -26.06
N PRO A 148 -9.58 10.38 -25.84
CA PRO A 148 -9.09 10.67 -24.49
C PRO A 148 -10.13 11.50 -23.73
N VAL A 149 -10.48 11.05 -22.54
CA VAL A 149 -11.40 11.74 -21.62
C VAL A 149 -10.81 11.76 -20.21
N GLU A 150 -11.06 12.84 -19.48
CA GLU A 150 -10.65 13.00 -18.09
C GLU A 150 -11.83 12.64 -17.18
N LEU A 151 -11.62 11.69 -16.27
CA LEU A 151 -12.63 11.14 -15.37
C LEU A 151 -12.15 11.19 -13.91
N GLU A 152 -13.08 11.09 -12.96
CA GLU A 152 -12.73 10.92 -11.55
C GLU A 152 -12.55 9.44 -11.20
N PHE A 153 -11.77 9.14 -10.18
CA PHE A 153 -11.56 7.76 -9.71
C PHE A 153 -12.85 7.05 -9.28
N SER A 154 -13.89 7.79 -8.91
CA SER A 154 -15.23 7.27 -8.58
C SER A 154 -16.04 6.85 -9.80
N GLN A 155 -15.70 7.36 -10.98
CA GLN A 155 -16.44 7.13 -12.23
C GLN A 155 -15.89 5.95 -13.02
N VAL A 156 -14.80 5.34 -12.56
CA VAL A 156 -14.13 4.21 -13.22
C VAL A 156 -13.92 3.04 -12.27
N GLU A 157 -14.05 1.84 -12.82
CA GLU A 157 -13.78 0.57 -12.14
C GLU A 157 -12.74 -0.21 -12.96
N LYS A 158 -11.89 -1.00 -12.29
CA LYS A 158 -10.98 -1.91 -13.00
C LYS A 158 -11.79 -3.03 -13.64
N SER A 159 -11.54 -3.28 -14.94
CA SER A 159 -12.06 -4.47 -15.64
C SER A 159 -11.30 -5.73 -15.27
#